data_AF-Q2JYD4-F1
#
_entry.id   AF-Q2JYD4-F1
#
_cell.length_a   1.000
_cell.length_b   1.000
_cell.length_c   1.000
_cell.angle_alpha   90.00
_cell.angle_beta   90.00
_cell.angle_gamma   90.00
#
_symmetry.space_group_name_H-M   'P 1'
#
loop_
_entity.id
_entity.type
_entity.pdbx_description
1 polymer ?
#
loop_
_entity_poly.entity_id
_entity_poly.type
_entity_poly.pdbx_seq_one_letter_code
_entity_poly.pdbx_strand_id
1 'polypeptide(L)'
;MCCSGWARPQRCSRQSRSPPACSCRGNMMKTPIPTDFAELEHCYDQLMSWCDVLQAIADFLPCHINEDLCDRISSGLLPLLLTTHELEKRLISARLGLIMDAGERAEAEERRRVGRLFDHGAAQDVVVTLESLGEGRCRLSWEAVGYQLRSLFCSIRGHIRSEREIMRLMQRAMAAAARLDNAIEQTEAA
;
A
#
# COMPACT_ATOMS: atom_id res chain seq x y z
N MET A 1 -29.72 0.22 -66.80
CA MET A 1 -30.88 1.12 -66.97
C MET A 1 -30.87 2.06 -65.76
N CYS A 2 -30.24 3.23 -65.85
CA CYS A 2 -30.82 4.51 -66.32
C CYS A 2 -32.12 4.86 -65.59
N CYS A 3 -32.38 6.04 -65.02
CA CYS A 3 -31.63 7.28 -64.87
C CYS A 3 -32.49 8.24 -64.04
N SER A 4 -31.84 9.11 -63.27
CA SER A 4 -32.14 10.54 -63.11
C SER A 4 -33.45 11.02 -62.46
N GLY A 5 -33.27 11.85 -61.41
CA GLY A 5 -34.27 12.78 -60.92
C GLY A 5 -33.62 13.89 -60.08
N TRP A 6 -33.04 14.88 -60.74
CA TRP A 6 -32.40 16.06 -60.13
C TRP A 6 -33.44 17.05 -59.61
N ALA A 7 -33.22 17.62 -58.41
CA ALA A 7 -33.56 19.00 -58.09
C ALA A 7 -32.83 19.48 -56.82
N ARG A 8 -31.83 20.35 -57.01
CA ARG A 8 -31.43 21.45 -56.13
C ARG A 8 -31.62 22.74 -56.97
N PRO A 9 -31.55 23.99 -56.46
CA PRO A 9 -31.10 24.45 -55.13
C PRO A 9 -31.98 25.56 -54.50
N GLN A 10 -31.86 25.81 -53.19
CA GLN A 10 -31.83 27.19 -52.70
C GLN A 10 -30.74 27.38 -51.66
N ARG A 11 -29.97 28.42 -51.94
CA ARG A 11 -28.81 28.94 -51.24
C ARG A 11 -29.33 29.89 -50.16
N CYS A 12 -29.02 29.64 -48.89
CA CYS A 12 -29.07 30.67 -47.86
C CYS A 12 -27.69 30.77 -47.21
N SER A 13 -27.13 31.96 -47.35
CA SER A 13 -25.80 32.39 -46.99
C SER A 13 -25.73 32.91 -45.55
N ARG A 14 -24.50 32.91 -45.01
CA ARG A 14 -24.03 33.53 -43.73
C ARG A 14 -24.36 32.66 -42.50
N GLN A 15 -23.47 32.43 -41.54
CA GLN A 15 -22.27 33.19 -41.18
C GLN A 15 -21.31 32.28 -40.39
N SER A 16 -20.03 32.40 -40.73
CA SER A 16 -18.88 31.98 -39.95
C SER A 16 -18.93 32.55 -38.54
N ARG A 17 -18.99 31.69 -37.53
CA ARG A 17 -18.48 31.98 -36.18
C ARG A 17 -17.74 30.75 -35.68
N SER A 18 -16.42 30.86 -35.71
CA SER A 18 -15.47 29.98 -35.02
C SER A 18 -15.84 29.92 -33.53
N PRO A 19 -15.81 28.75 -32.88
CA PRO A 19 -15.84 28.70 -31.43
C PRO A 19 -14.53 29.27 -30.86
N PRO A 20 -14.56 30.02 -29.75
CA PRO A 20 -13.33 30.46 -29.11
C PRO A 20 -12.58 29.23 -28.59
N ALA A 21 -11.30 29.13 -28.95
CA ALA A 21 -10.38 28.20 -28.34
C ALA A 21 -10.31 28.51 -26.83
N CYS A 22 -10.97 27.68 -26.02
CA CYS A 22 -10.72 27.62 -24.59
C CYS A 22 -9.26 27.22 -24.38
N SER A 23 -8.41 28.21 -24.09
CA SER A 23 -7.08 28.00 -23.56
C SER A 23 -7.21 27.53 -22.11
N CYS A 24 -7.57 26.25 -21.94
CA CYS A 24 -7.38 25.57 -20.66
C CYS A 24 -5.90 25.21 -20.57
N ARG A 25 -5.06 26.20 -20.29
CA ARG A 25 -3.71 25.98 -19.78
C ARG A 25 -3.89 25.42 -18.37
N GLY A 26 -4.18 24.12 -18.30
CA GLY A 26 -4.33 23.39 -17.06
C GLY A 26 -3.00 23.42 -16.34
N ASN A 27 -2.88 24.34 -15.38
CA ASN A 27 -1.86 24.27 -14.36
C ASN A 27 -2.17 23.00 -13.58
N MET A 28 -1.55 21.90 -13.99
CA MET A 28 -1.62 20.61 -13.33
C MET A 28 -1.03 20.83 -11.95
N MET A 29 -1.90 21.10 -10.99
CA MET A 29 -1.59 21.14 -9.58
C MET A 29 -1.02 19.75 -9.28
N LYS A 30 0.31 19.62 -9.31
CA LYS A 30 1.00 18.46 -8.77
C LYS A 30 0.70 18.53 -7.29
N THR A 31 -0.40 17.92 -6.86
CA THR A 31 -0.66 17.70 -5.45
C THR A 31 0.59 16.99 -4.93
N PRO A 32 1.34 17.58 -3.98
CA PRO A 32 2.53 16.93 -3.47
C PRO A 32 2.07 15.60 -2.89
N ILE A 33 2.50 14.49 -3.47
CA ILE A 33 2.23 13.17 -2.91
C ILE A 33 2.84 13.21 -1.50
N PRO A 34 2.07 12.99 -0.41
CA PRO A 34 2.59 13.07 0.94
C PRO A 34 3.86 12.24 1.06
N THR A 35 4.99 12.90 1.32
CA THR A 35 6.31 12.28 1.48
C THR A 35 6.56 11.86 2.92
N ASP A 36 5.62 12.15 3.81
CA ASP A 36 5.70 11.78 5.20
C ASP A 36 5.33 10.30 5.38
N PHE A 37 6.25 9.54 5.98
CA PHE A 37 6.06 8.15 6.33
C PHE A 37 5.48 7.99 7.75
N ALA A 38 5.20 9.07 8.48
CA ALA A 38 4.73 9.02 9.86
C ALA A 38 3.48 8.16 10.05
N GLU A 39 2.49 8.26 9.15
CA GLU A 39 1.27 7.44 9.21
C GLU A 39 1.60 5.95 9.04
N LEU A 40 2.49 5.62 8.10
CA LEU A 40 2.91 4.23 7.86
C LEU A 40 3.72 3.68 9.03
N GLU A 41 4.62 4.46 9.61
CA GLU A 41 5.36 4.06 10.81
C GLU A 41 4.44 3.82 12.00
N HIS A 42 3.41 4.65 12.16
CA HIS A 42 2.41 4.43 13.19
C HIS A 42 1.69 3.09 13.01
N CYS A 43 1.29 2.75 11.78
CA CYS A 43 0.71 1.45 11.47
C CYS A 43 1.68 0.29 11.75
N TYR A 44 2.97 0.45 11.44
CA TYR A 44 4.00 -0.55 11.77
C TYR A 44 4.15 -0.77 13.27
N ASP A 45 4.18 0.30 14.06
CA ASP A 45 4.27 0.17 15.53
C ASP A 45 3.04 -0.53 16.11
N GLN A 46 1.84 -0.24 15.57
CA GLN A 46 0.62 -0.95 15.95
C GLN A 46 0.70 -2.45 15.58
N LEU A 47 1.13 -2.80 14.36
CA LEU A 47 1.30 -4.20 13.95
C LEU A 47 2.34 -4.93 14.79
N MET A 48 3.44 -4.26 15.16
CA MET A 48 4.45 -4.82 16.08
C MET A 48 3.83 -5.11 17.45
N SER A 49 2.99 -4.22 17.98
CA SER A 49 2.29 -4.47 19.24
C SER A 49 1.36 -5.69 19.17
N TRP A 50 0.67 -5.89 18.04
CA TRP A 50 -0.11 -7.10 17.82
C TRP A 50 0.77 -8.35 17.72
N CYS A 51 1.94 -8.27 17.08
CA CYS A 51 2.89 -9.37 17.03
C CYS A 51 3.35 -9.80 18.44
N ASP A 52 3.58 -8.84 19.34
CA ASP A 52 3.97 -9.12 20.73
C ASP A 52 2.83 -9.83 21.50
N VAL A 53 1.59 -9.41 21.27
CA VAL A 53 0.41 -10.07 21.84
C VAL A 53 0.24 -11.49 21.30
N LEU A 54 0.35 -11.69 19.99
CA LEU A 54 0.26 -13.02 19.36
C LEU A 54 1.36 -13.96 19.88
N GLN A 55 2.57 -13.43 20.07
CA GLN A 55 3.67 -14.17 20.67
C GLN A 55 3.35 -14.57 22.10
N ALA A 56 2.84 -13.66 22.93
CA ALA A 56 2.45 -13.98 24.29
C ALA A 56 1.39 -15.10 24.32
N ILE A 57 0.34 -15.02 23.48
CA ILE A 57 -0.65 -16.09 23.36
C ILE A 57 0.04 -17.42 23.02
N ALA A 58 0.89 -17.44 21.99
CA ALA A 58 1.58 -18.64 21.53
C ALA A 58 2.53 -19.25 22.57
N ASP A 59 3.12 -18.44 23.45
CA ASP A 59 4.04 -18.86 24.52
C ASP A 59 3.30 -19.43 25.73
N PHE A 60 2.05 -19.03 25.97
CA PHE A 60 1.25 -19.50 27.10
C PHE A 60 0.28 -20.65 26.77
N LEU A 61 0.09 -21.03 25.50
CA LEU A 61 -0.78 -22.15 25.14
C LEU A 61 -0.42 -23.45 25.90
N PRO A 62 -1.41 -24.22 26.38
CA PRO A 62 -2.87 -23.98 26.30
C PRO A 62 -3.43 -23.13 27.45
N CYS A 63 -2.60 -22.64 28.35
CA CYS A 63 -3.01 -21.93 29.55
C CYS A 63 -3.47 -20.50 29.22
N HIS A 64 -4.44 -20.00 29.98
CA HIS A 64 -4.83 -18.57 29.98
C HIS A 64 -5.28 -18.00 28.62
N ILE A 65 -6.16 -18.71 27.91
CA ILE A 65 -6.89 -18.13 26.78
C ILE A 65 -7.81 -17.02 27.31
N ASN A 66 -7.63 -15.81 26.80
CA ASN A 66 -8.45 -14.65 27.13
C ASN A 66 -9.35 -14.32 25.93
N GLU A 67 -10.66 -14.56 26.10
CA GLU A 67 -11.66 -14.39 25.05
C GLU A 67 -11.73 -12.94 24.53
N ASP A 68 -11.75 -11.96 25.44
CA ASP A 68 -11.76 -10.53 25.08
C ASP A 68 -10.53 -10.14 24.26
N LEU A 69 -9.37 -10.74 24.58
CA LEU A 69 -8.13 -10.50 23.85
C LEU A 69 -8.18 -11.12 22.44
N CYS A 70 -8.68 -12.34 22.32
CA CYS A 70 -8.91 -13.00 21.04
C CYS A 70 -9.83 -12.16 20.15
N ASP A 71 -10.98 -11.72 20.67
CA ASP A 71 -11.95 -10.89 19.94
C ASP A 71 -11.37 -9.55 19.49
N ARG A 72 -10.59 -8.91 20.37
CA ARG A 72 -9.95 -7.63 20.06
C ARG A 72 -8.91 -7.76 18.94
N ILE A 73 -8.11 -8.85 18.93
CA ILE A 73 -7.15 -9.10 17.84
C ILE A 73 -7.90 -9.43 16.55
N SER A 74 -8.88 -10.33 16.62
CA SER A 74 -9.65 -10.79 15.46
C SER A 74 -10.33 -9.63 14.72
N SER A 75 -10.89 -8.69 15.46
CA SER A 75 -11.53 -7.49 14.89
C SER A 75 -10.54 -6.42 14.40
N GLY A 76 -9.33 -6.34 14.98
CA GLY A 76 -8.38 -5.25 14.72
C GLY A 76 -7.27 -5.57 13.71
N LEU A 77 -6.80 -6.82 13.66
CA LEU A 77 -5.58 -7.20 12.94
C LEU A 77 -5.73 -7.02 11.41
N LEU A 78 -6.79 -7.58 10.83
CA LEU A 78 -7.01 -7.52 9.39
C LEU A 78 -7.23 -6.09 8.86
N PRO A 79 -8.10 -5.26 9.47
CA PRO A 79 -8.26 -3.87 9.05
C PRO A 79 -6.95 -3.07 9.09
N LEU A 80 -6.15 -3.26 10.14
CA LEU A 80 -4.86 -2.58 10.28
C LEU A 80 -3.86 -3.05 9.21
N LEU A 81 -3.76 -4.36 8.97
CA LEU A 81 -2.88 -4.91 7.94
C LEU A 81 -3.23 -4.39 6.54
N LEU A 82 -4.54 -4.36 6.20
CA LEU A 82 -5.01 -3.82 4.92
C LEU A 82 -4.71 -2.32 4.76
N THR A 83 -4.89 -1.55 5.83
CA THR A 83 -4.56 -0.11 5.85
C THR A 83 -3.06 0.09 5.61
N THR A 84 -2.22 -0.72 6.29
CA THR A 84 -0.76 -0.71 6.14
C THR A 84 -0.36 -1.01 4.69
N HIS A 85 -0.91 -2.09 4.10
CA HIS A 85 -0.64 -2.46 2.71
C HIS A 85 -1.05 -1.38 1.70
N GLU A 86 -2.13 -0.64 1.96
CA GLU A 86 -2.54 0.47 1.10
C GLU A 86 -1.55 1.65 1.18
N LEU A 87 -1.11 1.99 2.39
CA LEU A 87 -0.09 3.01 2.60
C LEU A 87 1.24 2.61 1.97
N GLU A 88 1.67 1.36 2.07
CA GLU A 88 2.87 0.84 1.40
C GLU A 88 2.83 0.98 -0.11
N LYS A 89 1.68 0.66 -0.73
CA LYS A 89 1.51 0.86 -2.18
C LYS A 89 1.59 2.34 -2.55
N ARG A 90 0.90 3.19 -1.80
CA ARG A 90 0.84 4.64 -2.05
C ARG A 90 2.17 5.34 -1.83
N LEU A 91 2.93 4.94 -0.81
CA LEU A 91 4.12 5.66 -0.35
C LEU A 91 5.42 5.04 -0.86
N ILE A 92 5.51 3.71 -0.84
CA ILE A 92 6.73 2.97 -1.18
C ILE A 92 6.67 2.51 -2.64
N SER A 93 5.66 1.74 -3.06
CA SER A 93 5.59 1.22 -4.46
C SER A 93 5.65 2.34 -5.51
N ALA A 94 4.99 3.46 -5.23
CA ALA A 94 5.00 4.64 -6.09
C ALA A 94 6.40 5.27 -6.27
N ARG A 95 7.29 5.09 -5.29
CA ARG A 95 8.60 5.74 -5.21
C ARG A 95 9.80 4.81 -5.39
N LEU A 96 9.58 3.51 -5.62
CA LEU A 96 10.68 2.55 -5.83
C LEU A 96 11.65 3.00 -6.94
N GLY A 97 11.17 3.71 -7.96
CA GLY A 97 12.01 4.27 -9.02
C GLY A 97 13.03 5.32 -8.58
N LEU A 98 12.98 5.80 -7.33
CA LEU A 98 14.02 6.68 -6.76
C LEU A 98 15.30 5.93 -6.41
N ILE A 99 15.21 4.61 -6.19
CA ILE A 99 16.30 3.78 -5.66
C ILE A 99 16.60 2.54 -6.51
N MET A 100 15.79 2.27 -7.53
CA MET A 100 15.87 1.08 -8.38
C MET A 100 15.65 1.44 -9.84
N ASP A 101 16.29 0.69 -10.74
CA ASP A 101 15.99 0.78 -12.17
C ASP A 101 14.63 0.14 -12.52
N ALA A 102 14.21 0.24 -13.79
CA ALA A 102 12.90 -0.24 -14.21
C ALA A 102 12.71 -1.76 -14.09
N GLY A 103 13.77 -2.55 -14.32
CA GLY A 103 13.74 -4.01 -14.22
C GLY A 103 13.69 -4.45 -12.75
N GLU A 104 14.61 -3.92 -11.94
CA GLU A 104 14.67 -4.16 -10.50
C GLU A 104 13.38 -3.76 -9.80
N ARG A 105 12.79 -2.61 -10.19
CA ARG A 105 11.52 -2.12 -9.66
C ARG A 105 10.37 -3.09 -9.91
N ALA A 106 10.26 -3.62 -11.13
CA ALA A 106 9.17 -4.52 -11.48
C ALA A 106 9.24 -5.82 -10.67
N GLU A 107 10.44 -6.37 -10.52
CA GLU A 107 10.67 -7.56 -9.70
C GLU A 107 10.39 -7.29 -8.21
N ALA A 108 10.89 -6.17 -7.68
CA ALA A 108 10.66 -5.78 -6.30
C ALA A 108 9.18 -5.55 -6.01
N GLU A 109 8.42 -4.94 -6.91
CA GLU A 109 6.99 -4.74 -6.72
C GLU A 109 6.22 -6.06 -6.72
N GLU A 110 6.56 -7.00 -7.62
CA GLU A 110 5.90 -8.32 -7.62
C GLU A 110 6.24 -9.10 -6.35
N ARG A 111 7.51 -9.11 -5.91
CA ARG A 111 7.90 -9.74 -4.64
C ARG A 111 7.12 -9.16 -3.46
N ARG A 112 6.98 -7.83 -3.39
CA ARG A 112 6.21 -7.16 -2.34
C ARG A 112 4.71 -7.47 -2.45
N ARG A 113 4.14 -7.53 -3.66
CA ARG A 113 2.74 -7.92 -3.87
C ARG A 113 2.48 -9.35 -3.39
N VAL A 114 3.35 -10.30 -3.71
CA VAL A 114 3.25 -11.69 -3.23
C VAL A 114 3.37 -11.75 -1.71
N GLY A 115 4.33 -11.03 -1.11
CA GLY A 115 4.48 -10.94 0.34
C GLY A 115 3.20 -10.45 1.04
N ARG A 116 2.64 -9.33 0.57
CA ARG A 116 1.38 -8.79 1.11
C ARG A 116 0.21 -9.76 0.98
N LEU A 117 0.12 -10.51 -0.12
CA LEU A 117 -0.93 -11.52 -0.31
C LEU A 117 -0.76 -12.68 0.67
N PHE A 118 0.48 -13.13 0.88
CA PHE A 118 0.81 -14.17 1.84
C PHE A 118 0.46 -13.75 3.28
N ASP A 119 0.91 -12.56 3.70
CA ASP A 119 0.62 -12.03 5.04
C ASP A 119 -0.89 -11.84 5.26
N HIS A 120 -1.62 -11.42 4.22
CA HIS A 120 -3.08 -11.29 4.29
C HIS A 120 -3.76 -12.64 4.51
N GLY A 121 -3.41 -13.67 3.73
CA GLY A 121 -3.97 -15.02 3.90
C GLY A 121 -3.64 -15.61 5.27
N ALA A 122 -2.39 -15.49 5.71
CA ALA A 122 -1.96 -15.95 7.02
C ALA A 122 -2.69 -15.22 8.16
N ALA A 123 -2.92 -13.90 8.02
CA ALA A 123 -3.69 -13.14 8.99
C ALA A 123 -5.17 -13.59 9.04
N GLN A 124 -5.79 -13.89 7.90
CA GLN A 124 -7.15 -14.44 7.86
C GLN A 124 -7.26 -15.77 8.61
N ASP A 125 -6.33 -16.69 8.35
CA ASP A 125 -6.31 -17.99 9.03
C ASP A 125 -6.12 -17.85 10.55
N VAL A 126 -5.25 -16.91 10.98
CA VAL A 126 -5.05 -16.61 12.40
C VAL A 126 -6.29 -15.99 13.04
N VAL A 127 -6.98 -15.07 12.36
CA VAL A 127 -8.24 -14.48 12.87
C VAL A 127 -9.29 -15.58 13.11
N VAL A 128 -9.52 -16.46 12.13
CA VAL A 128 -10.46 -17.60 12.28
C VAL A 128 -10.05 -18.51 13.45
N THR A 129 -8.75 -18.74 13.60
CA THR A 129 -8.21 -19.55 14.70
C THR A 129 -8.45 -18.87 16.06
N LEU A 130 -8.23 -17.56 16.17
CA LEU A 130 -8.42 -16.79 17.40
C LEU A 130 -9.90 -16.69 17.78
N GLU A 131 -10.80 -16.48 16.82
CA GLU A 131 -12.26 -16.53 17.05
C GLU A 131 -12.66 -17.91 17.60
N SER A 132 -12.20 -18.99 16.95
CA SER A 132 -12.50 -20.35 17.40
C SER A 132 -11.91 -20.66 18.79
N LEU A 133 -10.76 -20.07 19.13
CA LEU A 133 -10.13 -20.20 20.45
C LEU A 133 -10.93 -19.48 21.53
N GLY A 134 -11.34 -18.23 21.28
CA GLY A 134 -12.17 -17.45 22.19
C GLY A 134 -13.52 -18.13 22.47
N GLU A 135 -14.09 -18.80 21.48
CA GLU A 135 -15.35 -19.54 21.63
C GLU A 135 -15.18 -20.93 22.28
N GLY A 136 -13.94 -21.37 22.57
CA GLY A 136 -13.65 -22.72 23.05
C GLY A 136 -13.96 -23.83 22.04
N ARG A 137 -14.08 -23.50 20.74
CA ARG A 137 -14.42 -24.43 19.65
C ARG A 137 -13.26 -24.77 18.73
N CYS A 138 -12.04 -24.33 19.06
CA CYS A 138 -10.86 -24.59 18.24
C CYS A 138 -10.60 -26.09 18.12
N ARG A 139 -10.55 -26.57 16.87
CA ARG A 139 -10.36 -27.99 16.53
C ARG A 139 -8.89 -28.35 16.28
N LEU A 140 -8.02 -27.35 16.27
CA LEU A 140 -6.60 -27.52 16.03
C LEU A 140 -5.89 -27.96 17.32
N SER A 141 -4.78 -28.70 17.17
CA SER A 141 -3.91 -28.96 18.31
C SER A 141 -3.22 -27.67 18.76
N TRP A 142 -2.87 -27.58 20.05
CA TRP A 142 -2.16 -26.42 20.59
C TRP A 142 -0.82 -26.15 19.89
N GLU A 143 -0.16 -27.21 19.43
CA GLU A 143 1.05 -27.11 18.60
C GLU A 143 0.76 -26.44 17.26
N ALA A 144 -0.32 -26.84 16.58
CA ALA A 144 -0.72 -26.25 15.29
C ALA A 144 -1.10 -24.77 15.45
N VAL A 145 -1.87 -24.43 16.49
CA VAL A 145 -2.18 -23.04 16.82
C VAL A 145 -0.89 -22.26 17.06
N GLY A 146 -0.02 -22.76 17.95
CA GLY A 146 1.25 -22.11 18.26
C GLY A 146 2.13 -21.91 17.02
N TYR A 147 2.13 -22.86 16.09
CA TYR A 147 2.85 -22.74 14.82
C TYR A 147 2.25 -21.64 13.93
N GLN A 148 0.93 -21.59 13.76
CA GLN A 148 0.28 -20.57 12.93
C GLN A 148 0.53 -19.15 13.46
N LEU A 149 0.38 -18.94 14.78
CA LEU A 149 0.64 -17.65 15.41
C LEU A 149 2.10 -17.22 15.20
N ARG A 150 3.05 -18.15 15.44
CA ARG A 150 4.50 -17.91 15.25
C ARG A 150 4.86 -17.59 13.81
N SER A 151 4.30 -18.34 12.87
CA SER A 151 4.48 -18.11 11.43
C SER A 151 4.06 -16.70 11.05
N LEU A 152 2.87 -16.26 11.49
CA LEU A 152 2.35 -14.94 11.15
C LEU A 152 3.21 -13.82 11.73
N PHE A 153 3.47 -13.81 13.05
CA PHE A 153 4.20 -12.68 13.64
C PHE A 153 5.66 -12.63 13.18
N CYS A 154 6.29 -13.77 12.85
CA CYS A 154 7.63 -13.78 12.26
C CYS A 154 7.61 -13.18 10.85
N SER A 155 6.61 -13.52 10.04
CA SER A 155 6.43 -12.97 8.69
C SER A 155 6.24 -11.45 8.74
N ILE A 156 5.29 -10.97 9.54
CA ILE A 156 5.00 -9.53 9.67
C ILE A 156 6.22 -8.75 10.15
N ARG A 157 6.93 -9.23 11.19
CA ARG A 157 8.15 -8.57 11.68
C ARG A 157 9.24 -8.50 10.61
N GLY A 158 9.40 -9.57 9.81
CA GLY A 158 10.33 -9.61 8.68
C GLY A 158 9.95 -8.65 7.55
N HIS A 159 8.66 -8.58 7.23
CA HIS A 159 8.08 -7.66 6.25
C HIS A 159 8.33 -6.20 6.67
N ILE A 160 7.91 -5.81 7.88
CA ILE A 160 8.10 -4.45 8.41
C ILE A 160 9.57 -4.05 8.43
N ARG A 161 10.47 -4.95 8.85
CA ARG A 161 11.92 -4.68 8.83
C ARG A 161 12.41 -4.36 7.41
N SER A 162 11.93 -5.11 6.42
CA SER A 162 12.32 -4.94 5.02
C SER A 162 11.79 -3.62 4.45
N GLU A 163 10.52 -3.30 4.70
CA GLU A 163 9.91 -2.05 4.24
C GLU A 163 10.54 -0.81 4.89
N ARG A 164 10.84 -0.86 6.20
CA ARG A 164 11.58 0.21 6.89
C ARG A 164 12.95 0.46 6.28
N GLU A 165 13.63 -0.58 5.80
CA GLU A 165 14.91 -0.42 5.12
C GLU A 165 14.75 0.29 3.77
N ILE A 166 13.73 -0.09 3.00
CA ILE A 166 13.40 0.59 1.74
C ILE A 166 13.09 2.07 2.00
N MET A 167 12.30 2.37 3.03
CA MET A 167 11.98 3.76 3.42
C MET A 167 13.24 4.58 3.73
N ARG A 168 14.21 4.02 4.47
CA ARG A 168 15.48 4.70 4.75
C ARG A 168 16.27 4.98 3.48
N LEU A 169 16.32 4.03 2.54
CA LEU A 169 16.99 4.21 1.25
C LEU A 169 16.32 5.34 0.44
N MET A 170 14.99 5.38 0.40
CA MET A 170 14.24 6.44 -0.25
C MET A 170 14.51 7.81 0.37
N GLN A 171 14.48 7.91 1.70
CA GLN A 171 14.78 9.15 2.41
C GLN A 171 16.19 9.66 2.09
N ARG A 172 17.18 8.77 2.04
CA ARG A 172 18.55 9.13 1.65
C ARG A 172 18.62 9.64 0.20
N ALA A 173 17.95 8.96 -0.74
CA ALA A 173 17.91 9.38 -2.13
C ALA A 173 17.25 10.75 -2.30
N MET A 174 16.11 10.98 -1.65
CA MET A 174 15.41 12.28 -1.66
C MET A 174 16.27 13.40 -1.06
N ALA A 175 16.93 13.14 0.07
CA ALA A 175 17.81 14.12 0.69
C ALA A 175 19.07 14.42 -0.14
N ALA A 176 19.55 13.46 -0.95
CA ALA A 176 20.64 13.68 -1.88
C ALA A 176 20.19 14.55 -3.08
N ALA A 177 19.01 14.28 -3.65
CA ALA A 177 18.44 15.08 -4.73
C ALA A 177 18.23 16.54 -4.30
N ALA A 178 17.61 16.77 -3.14
CA ALA A 178 17.39 18.12 -2.62
C ALA A 178 18.70 18.91 -2.40
N ARG A 179 19.80 18.24 -2.02
CA ARG A 179 21.11 18.87 -1.88
C ARG A 179 21.70 19.29 -3.23
N LEU A 180 21.47 18.49 -4.28
CA LEU A 180 21.92 18.82 -5.63
C LEU A 180 21.15 20.01 -6.19
N ASP A 181 19.82 20.04 -6.03
CA ASP A 181 18.98 21.15 -6.49
C ASP A 181 19.42 22.47 -5.86
N ASN A 182 19.65 22.49 -4.55
CA ASN A 182 20.17 23.67 -3.83
C ASN A 182 21.56 24.11 -4.34
N ALA A 183 22.42 23.17 -4.72
CA ALA A 183 23.75 23.51 -5.25
C ALA A 183 23.67 24.11 -6.66
N ILE A 184 22.76 23.62 -7.50
CA ILE A 184 22.52 24.17 -8.84
C ILE A 184 22.00 25.60 -8.74
N GLU A 185 21.01 25.84 -7.88
CA GLU A 185 20.46 27.19 -7.64
C GLU A 185 21.53 28.18 -7.15
N GLN A 186 22.47 27.72 -6.32
CA GLN A 186 23.59 28.56 -5.87
C GLN A 186 24.61 28.85 -6.98
N THR A 187 24.84 27.92 -7.90
CA THR A 187 25.73 28.15 -9.05
C THR A 187 25.13 29.04 -10.14
N GLU A 188 23.81 29.07 -10.29
CA GLU A 188 23.12 29.95 -11.25
C GLU A 188 22.95 31.39 -10.72
N ALA A 189 23.05 31.58 -9.40
CA ALA A 189 22.95 32.90 -8.75
C ALA A 189 24.28 33.65 -8.59
N ALA A 190 25.42 33.05 -8.98
CA ALA A 190 26.77 33.60 -8.88
C ALA A 190 27.33 34.02 -10.25
#